data_AF-X1QRZ8-F1
#
_entry.id   AF-X1QRZ8-F1
#
_cell.length_a   1.000
_cell.length_b   1.000
_cell.length_c   1.000
_cell.angle_alpha   90.00
_cell.angle_beta   90.00
_cell.angle_gamma   90.00
#
_symmetry.space_group_name_H-M   'P 1'
#
loop_
_entity.id
_entity.type
_entity.pdbx_description
1 polymer ?
#
loop_
_entity_poly.entity_id
_entity_poly.type
_entity_poly.pdbx_seq_one_letter_code
_entity_poly.pdbx_strand_id
1 'polypeptide(L)' 'MKAPGRLLEFYRADDLPGFIKEWRRLNPGQSGAVQVWVDIAIADGAYEEEDP' A
#
# COMPACT_ATOMS: atom_id res chain seq x y z
N MET A 1 -15.47 3.64 10.80
CA MET A 1 -14.33 3.94 9.90
C MET A 1 -14.38 2.98 8.71
N LYS A 2 -14.80 3.45 7.52
CA LYS A 2 -14.72 2.72 6.24
C LYS A 2 -13.38 3.12 5.58
N ALA A 3 -12.49 2.27 5.08
CA ALA A 3 -12.25 0.84 5.22
C ALA A 3 -10.75 0.66 4.88
N PRO A 4 -9.91 0.08 5.75
CA PRO A 4 -8.55 -0.33 5.37
C PRO A 4 -8.55 -1.39 4.23
N GLY A 5 -9.69 -2.00 3.93
CA GLY A 5 -9.83 -3.05 2.90
C GLY A 5 -9.59 -2.59 1.46
N ARG A 6 -9.95 -1.36 1.07
CA ARG A 6 -9.87 -0.96 -0.35
C ARG A 6 -8.43 -0.73 -0.84
N LEU A 7 -7.53 -0.30 0.04
CA LEU A 7 -6.10 -0.22 -0.29
C LEU A 7 -5.51 -1.62 -0.50
N LEU A 8 -5.89 -2.58 0.34
CA LEU A 8 -5.47 -3.98 0.17
C LEU A 8 -6.06 -4.62 -1.09
N GLU A 9 -7.26 -4.23 -1.53
CA GLU A 9 -7.83 -4.66 -2.81
C GLU A 9 -6.96 -4.22 -3.99
N PHE A 10 -6.54 -2.95 -4.03
CA PHE A 10 -5.63 -2.47 -5.07
C PHE A 10 -4.25 -3.14 -4.99
N TYR A 11 -3.71 -3.36 -3.79
CA TYR A 11 -2.45 -4.08 -3.60
C TYR A 11 -2.52 -5.51 -4.15
N ARG A 12 -3.54 -6.29 -3.77
CA ARG A 12 -3.72 -7.67 -4.26
C ARG A 12 -3.97 -7.76 -5.77
N ALA A 13 -4.47 -6.67 -6.37
CA ALA A 13 -4.67 -6.56 -7.81
C ALA A 13 -3.43 -6.02 -8.55
N ASP A 14 -2.32 -5.76 -7.85
CA ASP A 14 -1.10 -5.11 -8.37
C ASP A 14 -1.37 -3.75 -9.06
N ASP A 15 -2.41 -3.03 -8.59
CA ASP A 15 -2.82 -1.72 -9.12
C ASP A 15 -2.25 -0.58 -8.26
N LEU A 16 -0.95 -0.31 -8.43
CA LEU A 16 -0.27 0.80 -7.77
C LEU A 16 -0.91 2.19 -8.08
N PRO A 17 -1.31 2.52 -9.33
CA PRO A 17 -2.01 3.79 -9.60
C PRO A 17 -3.34 3.93 -8.85
N GLY A 18 -4.16 2.89 -8.83
CA GLY A 18 -5.42 2.84 -8.08
C GLY A 18 -5.20 3.00 -6.58
N PHE A 19 -4.19 2.31 -6.05
CA PHE A 19 -3.77 2.44 -4.66
C PHE A 19 -3.37 3.87 -4.31
N ILE A 20 -2.49 4.51 -5.09
CA ILE A 20 -2.02 5.88 -4.82
C ILE A 20 -3.21 6.86 -4.82
N LYS A 21 -4.15 6.69 -5.75
CA LYS A 21 -5.35 7.53 -5.84
C LYS A 21 -6.23 7.38 -4.59
N GLU A 22 -6.49 6.16 -4.17
CA GLU A 22 -7.28 5.88 -2.97
C GLU A 22 -6.57 6.32 -1.69
N TRP A 23 -5.25 6.14 -1.61
CA TRP A 23 -4.44 6.58 -0.49
C TRP A 23 -4.48 8.11 -0.35
N ARG A 24 -4.35 8.87 -1.44
CA ARG A 24 -4.46 10.35 -1.42
C ARG A 24 -5.86 10.82 -1.02
N ARG A 25 -6.90 10.07 -1.41
CA ARG A 25 -8.28 10.36 -1.03
C ARG A 25 -8.49 10.19 0.48
N LEU A 26 -7.84 9.20 1.08
CA LEU A 26 -7.91 8.90 2.52
C LEU A 26 -6.98 9.78 3.36
N ASN A 27 -5.84 10.22 2.79
CA ASN A 27 -4.79 10.98 3.48
C ASN A 27 -4.47 12.29 2.73
N PRO A 28 -5.42 13.26 2.71
CA PRO A 28 -5.22 14.50 1.97
C PRO A 28 -4.03 15.30 2.52
N GLY A 29 -3.15 15.75 1.63
CA GLY A 29 -1.96 16.54 1.97
C GLY A 29 -0.77 15.74 2.52
N GLN A 30 -0.91 14.42 2.69
CA GLN A 30 0.19 13.57 3.11
C GLN A 30 0.96 13.06 1.88
N SER A 31 2.26 12.76 2.08
CA SER A 31 3.10 12.03 1.14
C SER A 31 3.38 10.61 1.67
N GLY A 32 3.90 9.72 0.83
CA GLY A 32 4.29 8.37 1.27
C GLY A 32 3.41 7.21 0.78
N ALA A 33 2.48 7.44 -0.15
CA ALA A 33 1.66 6.37 -0.74
C ALA A 33 2.48 5.16 -1.24
N VAL A 34 3.63 5.42 -1.89
CA VAL A 34 4.53 4.37 -2.39
C VAL A 34 5.24 3.65 -1.24
N GLN A 35 5.64 4.37 -0.18
CA GLN A 35 6.25 3.73 0.98
C GLN A 35 5.25 2.78 1.65
N VAL A 36 4.00 3.21 1.83
CA VAL A 36 2.95 2.35 2.40
C VAL A 36 2.68 1.12 1.53
N TRP A 37 2.73 1.25 0.20
CA TRP A 37 2.66 0.09 -0.69
C TRP A 37 3.80 -0.90 -0.45
N VAL A 38 5.04 -0.40 -0.34
CA VAL A 38 6.22 -1.22 -0.06
C VAL A 38 6.14 -1.87 1.31
N ASP A 39 5.69 -1.13 2.34
CA ASP A 39 5.51 -1.66 3.69
C ASP A 39 4.49 -2.81 3.71
N ILE A 40 3.41 -2.69 2.91
CA ILE A 40 2.44 -3.78 2.72
C ILE A 40 3.13 -4.97 2.05
N ALA A 41 3.92 -4.75 0.99
CA ALA A 41 4.62 -5.83 0.30
C ALA A 41 5.62 -6.57 1.20
N ILE A 42 6.37 -5.84 2.04
CA ILE A 42 7.27 -6.43 3.04
C ILE A 42 6.47 -7.25 4.05
N ALA A 43 5.39 -6.68 4.61
CA ALA A 43 4.54 -7.40 5.57
C ALA A 43 3.85 -8.63 4.97
N ASP A 44 3.62 -8.64 3.66
CA ASP A 44 3.07 -9.76 2.89
C ASP A 44 4.14 -10.80 2.50
N GLY A 45 5.42 -10.55 2.83
CA GLY A 45 6.53 -11.46 2.58
C GLY A 45 7.10 -11.40 1.16
N ALA A 46 6.80 -10.35 0.39
CA ALA A 46 7.32 -10.19 -0.97
C ALA A 46 8.85 -10.02 -1.02
N TYR A 47 9.44 -9.56 0.07
CA TYR A 47 10.87 -9.45 0.27
C TYR A 47 11.21 -10.26 1.53
N GLU A 48 11.72 -11.48 1.35
CA GLU A 48 12.41 -12.16 2.45
C GLU A 48 13.60 -11.28 2.84
N GLU A 49 13.72 -10.93 4.13
CA GLU A 49 14.94 -10.31 4.64
C GLU A 49 16.09 -11.28 4.32
N GLU A 50 16.98 -10.92 3.40
CA GLU A 50 18.25 -11.62 3.24
C GLU A 50 18.98 -11.52 4.59
N ASP A 51 19.02 -12.65 5.31
CA ASP A 51 19.78 -12.84 6.55
C ASP A 51 21.25 -12.44 6.26
N PRO A 52 21.83 -11.44 6.97
CA PRO A 52 23.13 -10.85 6.64
C PRO A 52 24.35 -11.79 6.82
#